data_AF-A0A1C5WYA1-F1
#
_entry.id   AF-A0A1C5WYA1-F1
#
_cell.length_a   1.000
_cell.length_b   1.000
_cell.length_c   1.000
_cell.angle_alpha   90.00
_cell.angle_beta   90.00
_cell.angle_gamma   90.00
#
_symmetry.space_group_name_H-M   'P 1'
#
loop_
_entity.id
_entity.type
_entity.pdbx_description
1 polymer ?
#
loop_
_entity_poly.entity_id
_entity_poly.type
_entity_poly.pdbx_seq_one_letter_code
_entity_poly.pdbx_strand_id
1 'polypeptide(L)' 'MKIEEARKQKNMSRKELSEWLEIPYRTLTNWENGERSCPDYIEKLIVEKILRDK' A
#
# COMPACT_ATOMS: atom_id res chain seq x y z
N MET A 1 -6.60 1.11 -9.39
CA MET A 1 -5.31 1.68 -8.94
C MET A 1 -4.75 0.72 -7.91
N LYS A 2 -3.50 0.30 -8.06
CA LYS A 2 -2.82 -0.58 -7.11
C LYS A 2 -2.17 0.22 -5.99
N ILE A 3 -1.84 -0.46 -4.89
CA ILE A 3 -1.11 0.14 -3.75
C ILE A 3 0.20 0.82 -4.21
N GLU A 4 0.95 0.16 -5.11
CA GLU A 4 2.22 0.70 -5.62
C GLU A 4 2.04 2.03 -6.37
N GLU A 5 0.98 2.14 -7.17
CA GLU A 5 0.69 3.35 -7.96
C GLU A 5 0.32 4.51 -7.04
N ALA A 6 -0.59 4.29 -6.09
CA ALA A 6 -0.99 5.28 -5.10
C ALA A 6 0.21 5.76 -4.27
N ARG A 7 1.06 4.82 -3.85
CA ARG A 7 2.28 5.11 -3.08
C ARG A 7 3.27 5.97 -3.88
N LYS A 8 3.53 5.62 -5.15
CA LYS A 8 4.41 6.39 -6.04
C LYS A 8 3.85 7.79 -6.30
N GLN A 9 2.54 7.94 -6.45
CA GLN A 9 1.89 9.24 -6.65
C GLN A 9 2.11 10.19 -5.46
N LYS A 10 2.16 9.66 -4.23
CA LYS A 10 2.44 10.43 -3.00
C LYS A 10 3.92 10.48 -2.61
N ASN A 11 4.81 10.05 -3.51
CA ASN A 11 6.26 9.97 -3.31
C ASN A 11 6.65 9.27 -1.98
N MET A 12 5.92 8.20 -1.63
CA MET A 12 6.08 7.49 -0.37
C MET A 12 6.90 6.21 -0.59
N SER A 13 7.76 5.85 0.35
CA SER A 13 8.50 4.59 0.35
C SER A 13 7.64 3.45 0.93
N ARG A 14 8.00 2.19 0.62
CA ARG A 14 7.34 1.02 1.23
C ARG A 14 7.46 1.01 2.75
N LYS A 15 8.58 1.52 3.28
CA LYS A 15 8.83 1.61 4.71
C LYS A 15 7.89 2.61 5.37
N GLU A 16 7.77 3.81 4.82
CA GLU A 16 6.83 4.83 5.33
C GLU A 16 5.38 4.33 5.28
N LEU A 17 4.98 3.66 4.21
CA LEU A 17 3.62 3.11 4.09
C LEU A 17 3.37 1.99 5.11
N SER A 18 4.37 1.14 5.34
CA SER A 18 4.34 0.07 6.34
C SER A 18 4.22 0.62 7.76
N GLU A 19 5.00 1.63 8.11
CA GLU A 19 4.95 2.29 9.42
C GLU A 19 3.63 3.03 9.63
N TRP A 20 3.14 3.73 8.60
CA TRP A 20 1.92 4.53 8.70
C TRP A 20 0.63 3.70 8.81
N LEU A 21 0.55 2.58 8.09
CA LEU A 21 -0.61 1.68 8.14
C LEU A 21 -0.46 0.56 9.18
N GLU A 22 0.68 0.50 9.87
CA GLU A 22 1.05 -0.59 10.77
C GLU A 22 0.96 -1.98 10.11
N ILE A 23 1.15 -2.03 8.79
CA ILE A 23 1.17 -3.26 8.00
C ILE A 23 2.61 -3.74 7.93
N PRO A 24 2.92 -5.02 8.21
CA PRO A 24 4.28 -5.53 8.11
C PRO A 24 4.88 -5.27 6.73
N TYR A 25 6.11 -4.74 6.69
CA TYR A 25 6.82 -4.39 5.45
C TYR A 25 6.84 -5.53 4.43
N ARG A 26 7.00 -6.76 4.92
CA ARG A 26 7.01 -7.97 4.08
C ARG A 26 5.64 -8.23 3.45
N THR A 27 4.55 -8.02 4.18
CA THR A 27 3.18 -8.17 3.65
C THR A 27 2.94 -7.20 2.51
N LEU A 28 3.28 -5.92 2.72
CA LEU A 28 3.16 -4.89 1.69
C LEU A 28 4.02 -5.20 0.46
N THR A 29 5.27 -5.64 0.69
CA THR A 29 6.19 -6.02 -0.39
C THR A 29 5.66 -7.21 -1.19
N ASN A 30 5.12 -8.23 -0.51
CA ASN A 30 4.54 -9.40 -1.17
C ASN A 30 3.29 -9.05 -2.00
N TRP A 31 2.49 -8.09 -1.55
CA TRP A 31 1.35 -7.57 -2.33
C TRP A 31 1.81 -6.80 -3.56
N GLU A 32 2.78 -5.89 -3.44
CA GLU A 32 3.29 -5.13 -4.59
C GLU A 32 4.03 -6.04 -5.60
N ASN A 33 4.79 -7.02 -5.12
CA ASN A 33 5.53 -7.96 -5.97
C ASN A 33 4.63 -9.05 -6.59
N GLY A 34 3.37 -9.17 -6.17
CA GLY A 34 2.46 -10.23 -6.63
C GLY A 34 2.74 -11.62 -6.05
N GLU A 35 3.61 -11.74 -5.04
CA GLU A 35 3.82 -13.00 -4.30
C GLU A 35 2.57 -13.44 -3.53
N ARG A 36 1.75 -12.48 -3.11
CA ARG A 36 0.44 -12.71 -2.50
C ARG A 36 -0.58 -11.73 -3.05
N SER A 37 -1.77 -12.21 -3.36
CA SER A 37 -2.91 -11.34 -3.68
C SER A 37 -3.38 -10.63 -2.41
N CYS A 38 -3.36 -9.30 -2.44
CA CYS A 38 -4.05 -8.49 -1.44
C CYS A 38 -5.56 -8.70 -1.60
N PRO A 39 -6.34 -8.87 -0.52
CA PRO A 39 -7.80 -8.86 -0.63
C PRO A 39 -8.31 -7.54 -1.21
N ASP A 40 -9.23 -7.60 -2.17
CA ASP A 40 -9.71 -6.43 -2.92
C ASP A 40 -10.24 -5.29 -2.03
N TYR A 41 -10.89 -5.64 -0.91
CA TYR A 41 -11.42 -4.64 0.02
C TYR A 41 -10.31 -3.91 0.79
N ILE A 42 -9.22 -4.60 1.12
CA ILE A 42 -8.05 -4.01 1.78
C ILE A 42 -7.32 -3.10 0.80
N GLU A 43 -7.12 -3.54 -0.43
CA GLU A 43 -6.47 -2.72 -1.46
C GLU A 43 -7.22 -1.40 -1.69
N LYS A 44 -8.55 -1.45 -1.78
CA LYS A 44 -9.39 -0.25 -1.89
C LYS A 44 -9.21 0.69 -0.71
N LEU A 45 -9.26 0.17 0.53
CA LEU A 45 -9.10 0.98 1.75
C LEU A 45 -7.71 1.63 1.83
N ILE A 46 -6.65 0.89 1.48
CA ILE A 46 -5.28 1.40 1.48
C ILE A 46 -5.14 2.53 0.45
N VAL A 47 -5.60 2.30 -0.78
CA VAL A 47 -5.52 3.28 -1.86
C VAL A 47 -6.32 4.54 -1.52
N GLU A 48 -7.54 4.40 -1.02
CA GLU A 48 -8.37 5.54 -0.59
C GLU A 48 -7.67 6.35 0.50
N LYS A 49 -7.10 5.68 1.50
CA LYS A 49 -6.39 6.36 2.60
C LYS A 49 -5.17 7.11 2.10
N ILE A 50 -4.33 6.50 1.24
CA ILE A 50 -3.15 7.15 0.64
C ILE A 50 -3.56 8.41 -0.14
N LEU A 51 -4.67 8.36 -0.88
CA LEU A 51 -5.13 9.47 -1.70
C LEU A 51 -5.77 10.60 -0.90
N ARG A 52 -6.35 10.30 0.28
CA ARG A 52 -7.10 11.25 1.10
C ARG A 52 -6.25 11.99 2.13
N ASP A 53 -5.28 11.31 2.75
CA ASP A 53 -4.52 11.85 3.90
C ASP A 53 -3.22 12.60 3.50
N LYS A 54 -2.88 12.65 2.22
CA LYS A 54 -1.70 13.35 1.66
C LYS A 54 -2.06 13.98 0.33
#